data_AF-A0A925X0G1-F1
#
_entry.id   AF-A0A925X0G1-F1
#
_cell.length_a   1.000
_cell.length_b   1.000
_cell.length_c   1.000
_cell.angle_alpha   90.00
_cell.angle_beta   90.00
_cell.angle_gamma   90.00
#
_symmetry.space_group_name_H-M   'P 1'
#
loop_
_entity.id
_entity.type
_entity.pdbx_description
1 polymer ?
#
loop_
_entity_poly.entity_id
_entity_poly.type
_entity_poly.pdbx_seq_one_letter_code
_entity_poly.pdbx_strand_id
1 'polypeptide(L)'
;MSRRPFPVWPRGAGRRRARAEQIIVGVPRDCPMWKILAMRALFKPQLKDAIQHRRSTAQRWSHADRDAISNALNALRDRLESTGDSFPQIHFPGAGEYRMIATCMREQDELAKTIAILLSRHLPRRWIVVGKLMVRDERFYRRSGRFNLVLKSARDVHVRHDLRRIIGNRPNAKLSDPS
;
A
#
# COMPACT_ATOMS: atom_id res chain seq x y z
N MET A 1 -57.95 -5.63 37.67
CA MET A 1 -56.58 -6.06 38.02
C MET A 1 -55.63 -5.67 36.90
N SER A 2 -54.80 -4.63 37.12
CA SER A 2 -53.88 -4.09 36.11
C SER A 2 -52.64 -4.99 35.97
N ARG A 3 -52.46 -5.62 34.81
CA ARG A 3 -51.25 -6.38 34.45
C ARG A 3 -50.13 -5.37 34.17
N ARG A 4 -49.21 -5.20 35.11
CA ARG A 4 -47.99 -4.43 34.86
C ARG A 4 -47.18 -5.10 33.74
N PRO A 5 -46.75 -4.38 32.70
CA PRO A 5 -45.92 -4.95 31.65
C PRO A 5 -44.58 -5.40 32.23
N PHE A 6 -44.09 -6.56 31.78
CA PHE A 6 -42.78 -7.08 32.15
C PHE A 6 -41.68 -6.06 31.77
N PRO A 7 -40.68 -5.83 32.64
CA PRO A 7 -39.58 -4.93 32.32
C PRO A 7 -38.78 -5.47 31.12
N VAL A 8 -38.83 -4.74 30.01
CA VAL A 8 -37.99 -5.00 28.84
C VAL A 8 -36.59 -4.53 29.18
N TRP A 9 -35.71 -5.46 29.55
CA TRP A 9 -34.29 -5.16 29.71
C TRP A 9 -33.74 -4.66 28.36
N PRO A 10 -33.01 -3.53 28.32
CA PRO A 10 -32.38 -3.08 27.10
C PRO A 10 -31.39 -4.17 26.65
N ARG A 11 -31.58 -4.69 25.44
CA ARG A 11 -30.60 -5.59 24.82
C ARG A 11 -29.26 -4.87 24.83
N GLY A 12 -28.25 -5.44 25.50
CA GLY A 12 -26.91 -4.88 25.60
C GLY A 12 -26.34 -4.52 24.22
N ALA A 13 -25.40 -3.57 24.18
CA ALA A 13 -24.78 -3.08 22.96
C ALA A 13 -24.49 -4.24 21.98
N GLY A 14 -25.23 -4.28 20.87
CA GLY A 14 -25.10 -5.36 19.89
C GLY A 14 -23.64 -5.49 19.46
N ARG A 15 -23.13 -6.73 19.41
CA ARG A 15 -21.76 -7.01 18.96
C ARG A 15 -21.54 -6.32 17.61
N ARG A 16 -20.71 -5.28 17.60
CA ARG A 16 -20.33 -4.56 16.38
C ARG A 16 -19.70 -5.60 15.46
N ARG A 17 -20.37 -5.95 14.34
CA ARG A 17 -19.83 -6.92 13.36
C ARG A 17 -18.40 -6.52 13.04
N ALA A 18 -17.47 -7.46 13.15
CA ALA A 18 -16.09 -7.24 12.74
C ALA A 18 -16.11 -6.81 11.27
N ARG A 19 -15.74 -5.56 10.99
CA ARG A 19 -15.66 -5.04 9.63
C ARG A 19 -14.60 -5.88 8.92
N ALA A 20 -14.93 -6.45 7.76
CA ALA A 20 -13.95 -7.15 6.93
C ALA A 20 -12.72 -6.23 6.77
N GLU A 21 -11.56 -6.71 7.22
CA GLU A 21 -10.36 -5.89 7.31
C GLU A 21 -9.80 -5.69 5.90
N GLN A 22 -10.13 -4.55 5.29
CA GLN A 22 -9.66 -4.21 3.95
C GLN A 22 -8.17 -3.83 3.98
N ILE A 23 -7.41 -4.36 3.03
CA ILE A 23 -6.01 -4.04 2.79
C ILE A 23 -5.96 -3.02 1.66
N ILE A 24 -5.44 -1.83 1.96
CA ILE A 24 -5.22 -0.79 0.97
C ILE A 24 -3.85 -1.02 0.33
N VAL A 25 -3.83 -1.16 -0.99
CA VAL A 25 -2.63 -1.00 -1.82
C VAL A 25 -2.70 0.38 -2.46
N GLY A 26 -1.71 1.24 -2.27
CA GLY A 26 -1.80 2.58 -2.82
C GLY A 26 -0.47 3.26 -3.05
N VAL A 27 -0.46 4.19 -4.00
CA VAL A 27 0.68 5.08 -4.24
C VAL A 27 0.39 6.44 -3.59
N PRO A 28 0.99 6.76 -2.43
CA PRO A 28 0.74 8.03 -1.75
C PRO A 28 1.28 9.21 -2.57
N ARG A 29 0.63 10.37 -2.48
CA ARG A 29 1.10 11.61 -3.11
C ARG A 29 2.39 12.10 -2.50
N ASP A 30 2.51 11.98 -1.18
CA ASP A 30 3.72 12.32 -0.43
C ASP A 30 4.62 11.11 -0.23
N CYS A 31 5.93 11.36 -0.18
CA CYS A 31 6.92 10.36 0.17
C CYS A 31 6.76 9.92 1.64
N PRO A 32 6.47 8.63 1.94
CA PRO A 32 6.34 8.15 3.32
C PRO A 32 7.62 8.32 4.14
N MET A 33 8.80 8.21 3.50
CA MET A 33 10.08 8.45 4.16
C MET A 33 10.18 9.89 4.68
N TRP A 34 9.65 10.87 3.94
CA TRP A 34 9.64 12.26 4.39
C TRP A 34 8.77 12.43 5.64
N LYS A 35 7.56 11.84 5.66
CA LYS A 35 6.68 11.84 6.85
C LYS A 35 7.39 11.24 8.07
N ILE A 36 8.14 10.17 7.87
CA ILE A 36 8.91 9.50 8.94
C ILE A 36 10.03 10.39 9.48
N LEU A 37 10.81 11.02 8.60
CA LEU A 37 11.87 11.95 8.98
C LEU A 37 11.31 13.19 9.69
N ALA A 38 10.21 13.74 9.19
CA ALA A 38 9.52 14.88 9.80
C ALA A 38 9.05 14.56 11.23
N MET A 39 8.37 13.42 11.41
CA MET A 39 7.95 12.97 12.75
C MET A 39 9.15 12.74 13.68
N ARG A 40 10.24 12.16 13.18
CA ARG A 40 11.44 11.93 13.99
C ARG A 40 12.07 13.23 14.49
N ALA A 41 12.11 14.27 13.66
CA ALA A 41 12.63 15.57 14.06
C ALA A 41 11.75 16.26 15.11
N LEU A 42 10.42 16.10 15.01
CA LEU A 42 9.48 16.61 16.01
C LEU A 42 9.68 15.97 17.40
N PHE A 43 9.86 14.64 17.45
CA PHE A 43 9.99 13.92 18.73
C PHE A 43 11.37 14.02 19.37
N LYS A 44 12.43 14.22 18.58
CA LYS A 44 13.80 14.39 19.06
C LYS A 44 14.45 15.55 18.32
N PRO A 45 14.30 16.80 18.82
CA PRO A 45 14.84 18.00 18.17
C PRO A 45 16.38 18.09 18.20
N GLN A 46 17.09 17.04 18.64
CA GLN A 46 18.55 17.01 18.64
C GLN A 46 19.19 16.94 17.23
N LEU A 47 18.37 16.86 16.18
CA LEU A 47 18.83 16.91 14.80
C LEU A 47 18.86 18.37 14.30
N LYS A 48 19.83 19.17 14.78
CA LYS A 48 20.03 20.56 14.33
C LYS A 48 20.26 20.70 12.81
N ASP A 49 20.67 19.62 12.13
CA ASP A 49 21.01 19.62 10.69
C ASP A 49 20.11 18.79 9.76
N ALA A 50 19.14 18.00 10.27
CA ALA A 50 18.71 16.80 9.52
C ALA A 50 17.37 16.84 8.78
N ILE A 51 16.58 17.92 8.88
CA ILE A 51 15.54 18.18 7.87
C ILE A 51 16.12 19.22 6.94
N GLN A 52 16.95 18.79 5.98
CA GLN A 52 17.03 19.55 4.75
C GLN A 52 15.60 19.70 4.27
N HIS A 53 15.09 20.94 4.23
CA HIS A 53 13.78 21.28 3.68
C HIS A 53 13.78 20.77 2.24
N ARG A 54 13.39 19.51 2.06
CA ARG A 54 13.33 18.90 0.74
C ARG A 54 12.35 19.77 -0.02
N ARG A 55 12.79 20.39 -1.13
CA ARG A 55 11.97 21.34 -1.90
C ARG A 55 10.60 20.78 -2.31
N SER A 56 10.42 19.45 -2.26
CA SER A 56 9.10 18.83 -2.42
C SER A 56 8.97 17.56 -1.57
N THR A 57 7.87 17.45 -0.83
CA THR A 57 7.41 16.22 -0.14
C THR A 57 6.77 15.23 -1.12
N ALA A 58 6.33 15.74 -2.28
CA ALA A 58 5.58 14.98 -3.24
C ALA A 58 6.45 13.94 -3.95
N GLN A 59 5.88 12.76 -4.14
CA GLN A 59 6.36 11.84 -5.14
C GLN A 59 6.07 12.44 -6.51
N ARG A 60 7.09 12.54 -7.37
CA ARG A 60 6.86 12.89 -8.78
C ARG A 60 5.82 11.90 -9.36
N TRP A 61 5.09 12.30 -10.37
CA TRP A 61 4.13 11.43 -11.03
C TRP A 61 3.88 11.98 -12.42
N SER A 62 4.17 11.17 -13.42
CA SER A 62 3.91 11.52 -14.81
C SER A 62 2.60 10.87 -15.28
N HIS A 63 2.08 11.32 -16.42
CA HIS A 63 1.01 10.60 -17.10
C HIS A 63 1.48 9.20 -17.54
N ALA A 64 2.71 9.08 -18.03
CA ALA A 64 3.31 7.79 -18.39
C ALA A 64 3.36 6.80 -17.21
N ASP A 65 3.57 7.27 -15.97
CA ASP A 65 3.53 6.42 -14.77
C ASP A 65 2.12 5.78 -14.62
N ARG A 66 1.05 6.55 -14.86
CA ARG A 66 -0.34 6.06 -14.79
C ARG A 66 -0.61 5.01 -15.87
N ASP A 67 -0.18 5.27 -17.10
CA ASP A 67 -0.44 4.39 -18.24
C ASP A 67 0.32 3.07 -18.09
N ALA A 68 1.59 3.13 -17.70
CA ALA A 68 2.42 1.95 -17.42
C ALA A 68 1.80 1.06 -16.33
N ILE A 69 1.30 1.65 -15.25
CA ILE A 69 0.61 0.93 -14.18
C ILE A 69 -0.70 0.33 -14.68
N SER A 70 -1.50 1.09 -15.41
CA SER A 70 -2.81 0.62 -15.90
C SER A 70 -2.63 -0.59 -16.82
N ASN A 71 -1.65 -0.54 -17.72
CA ASN A 71 -1.29 -1.66 -18.59
C ASN A 71 -0.81 -2.87 -17.80
N ALA A 72 0.06 -2.68 -16.80
CA ALA A 72 0.56 -3.76 -15.96
C ALA A 72 -0.56 -4.42 -15.13
N LEU A 73 -1.47 -3.63 -14.57
CA LEU A 73 -2.59 -4.12 -13.78
C LEU A 73 -3.63 -4.83 -14.64
N ASN A 74 -3.90 -4.35 -15.85
CA ASN A 74 -4.76 -5.06 -16.80
C ASN A 74 -4.15 -6.41 -17.18
N ALA A 75 -2.86 -6.45 -17.53
CA ALA A 75 -2.18 -7.72 -17.83
C ALA A 75 -2.18 -8.70 -16.63
N LEU A 76 -2.09 -8.18 -15.40
CA LEU A 76 -2.23 -9.02 -14.20
C LEU A 76 -3.66 -9.52 -14.02
N ARG A 77 -4.66 -8.67 -14.22
CA ARG A 77 -6.09 -9.03 -14.16
C ARG A 77 -6.40 -10.14 -15.14
N ASP A 78 -6.02 -10.00 -16.41
CA ASP A 78 -6.31 -10.98 -17.46
C ASP A 78 -5.70 -12.36 -17.11
N ARG A 79 -4.54 -12.37 -16.45
CA ARG A 79 -3.91 -13.61 -15.95
C ARG A 79 -4.63 -14.19 -14.73
N LEU A 80 -5.14 -13.37 -13.82
CA LEU A 80 -5.84 -13.83 -12.62
C LEU A 80 -7.26 -14.33 -12.92
N GLU A 81 -7.95 -13.70 -13.87
CA GLU A 81 -9.27 -14.14 -14.33
C GLU A 81 -9.22 -15.57 -14.89
N SER A 82 -8.11 -15.95 -15.54
CA SER A 82 -7.88 -17.34 -15.98
C SER A 82 -7.76 -18.36 -14.83
N THR A 83 -7.49 -17.88 -13.62
CA THR A 83 -7.36 -18.70 -12.39
C THR A 83 -8.63 -18.67 -11.53
N GLY A 84 -9.64 -17.86 -11.90
CA GLY A 84 -10.89 -17.69 -11.14
C GLY A 84 -10.79 -16.76 -9.94
N ASP A 85 -9.67 -16.05 -9.78
CA ASP A 85 -9.47 -15.13 -8.67
C ASP A 85 -10.10 -13.75 -8.94
N SER A 86 -10.78 -13.19 -7.93
CA SER A 86 -11.34 -11.85 -8.01
C SER A 86 -10.25 -10.78 -8.00
N PHE A 87 -10.26 -9.88 -8.98
CA PHE A 87 -9.33 -8.76 -9.06
C PHE A 87 -9.85 -7.52 -8.31
N PRO A 88 -9.01 -6.83 -7.50
CA PRO A 88 -9.46 -5.67 -6.74
C PRO A 88 -9.80 -4.49 -7.65
N GLN A 89 -10.78 -3.69 -7.23
CA GLN A 89 -11.11 -2.46 -7.93
C GLN A 89 -10.00 -1.42 -7.73
N ILE A 90 -9.52 -0.85 -8.84
CA ILE A 90 -8.48 0.17 -8.86
C ILE A 90 -9.11 1.54 -9.12
N HIS A 91 -8.69 2.52 -8.34
CA HIS A 91 -9.15 3.91 -8.41
C HIS A 91 -7.96 4.86 -8.54
N PHE A 92 -8.09 5.88 -9.40
CA PHE A 92 -7.11 6.97 -9.55
C PHE A 92 -7.76 8.30 -9.16
N PRO A 93 -7.84 8.62 -7.86
CA PRO A 93 -8.55 9.80 -7.40
C PRO A 93 -7.82 11.09 -7.82
N GLY A 94 -8.59 12.10 -8.26
CA GLY A 94 -8.05 13.42 -8.66
C GLY A 94 -7.43 14.20 -7.51
N ALA A 95 -7.93 14.01 -6.29
CA ALA A 95 -7.47 14.64 -5.04
C ALA A 95 -7.31 13.60 -3.90
N GLY A 96 -6.80 14.04 -2.74
CA GLY A 96 -6.63 13.20 -1.54
C GLY A 96 -5.20 12.69 -1.34
N GLU A 97 -5.01 11.73 -0.43
CA GLU A 97 -3.67 11.29 0.00
C GLU A 97 -2.95 10.39 -1.01
N TYR A 98 -3.69 9.76 -1.92
CA TYR A 98 -3.17 8.77 -2.87
C TYR A 98 -3.36 9.24 -4.31
N ARG A 99 -2.50 8.74 -5.20
CA ARG A 99 -2.65 8.87 -6.66
C ARG A 99 -3.33 7.65 -7.27
N MET A 100 -3.18 6.51 -6.61
CA MET A 100 -3.77 5.24 -6.97
C MET A 100 -4.10 4.48 -5.69
N ILE A 101 -5.28 3.86 -5.66
CA ILE A 101 -5.78 3.01 -4.57
C ILE A 101 -6.35 1.74 -5.19
N ALA A 102 -5.95 0.58 -4.69
CA ALA A 102 -6.64 -0.68 -4.88
C ALA A 102 -7.03 -1.23 -3.51
N THR A 103 -8.30 -1.62 -3.38
CA THR A 103 -8.82 -2.18 -2.13
C THR A 103 -8.92 -3.68 -2.26
N CYS A 104 -8.11 -4.38 -1.46
CA CYS A 104 -8.12 -5.84 -1.37
C CYS A 104 -8.83 -6.28 -0.09
N MET A 105 -9.49 -7.42 -0.10
CA MET A 105 -9.95 -8.05 1.15
C MET A 105 -8.77 -8.70 1.88
N ARG A 106 -8.95 -9.04 3.16
CA ARG A 106 -7.87 -9.64 3.98
C ARG A 106 -7.40 -10.97 3.40
N GLU A 107 -8.33 -11.74 2.85
CA GLU A 107 -8.10 -13.02 2.19
C GLU A 107 -7.20 -12.86 0.95
N GLN A 108 -7.14 -11.64 0.39
CA GLN A 108 -6.33 -11.28 -0.77
C GLN A 108 -4.99 -10.61 -0.37
N ASP A 109 -4.49 -10.79 0.86
CA ASP A 109 -3.22 -10.20 1.32
C ASP A 109 -2.04 -10.51 0.38
N GLU A 110 -1.99 -11.72 -0.14
CA GLU A 110 -0.95 -12.13 -1.09
C GLU A 110 -1.07 -11.44 -2.44
N LEU A 111 -2.29 -11.27 -2.94
CA LEU A 111 -2.55 -10.51 -4.15
C LEU A 111 -2.18 -9.04 -3.94
N ALA A 112 -2.51 -8.47 -2.78
CA ALA A 112 -2.15 -7.10 -2.42
C ALA A 112 -0.63 -6.89 -2.44
N LYS A 113 0.14 -7.82 -1.88
CA LYS A 113 1.62 -7.80 -1.94
C LYS A 113 2.14 -7.96 -3.37
N THR A 114 1.52 -8.82 -4.17
CA THR A 114 1.89 -9.07 -5.57
C THR A 114 1.68 -7.82 -6.42
N ILE A 115 0.53 -7.17 -6.28
CA ILE A 115 0.24 -5.88 -6.91
C ILE A 115 1.30 -4.86 -6.50
N ALA A 116 1.67 -4.80 -5.22
CA ALA A 116 2.68 -3.85 -4.76
C ALA A 116 4.07 -4.11 -5.34
N ILE A 117 4.49 -5.36 -5.50
CA ILE A 117 5.76 -5.69 -6.17
C ILE A 117 5.68 -5.29 -7.65
N LEU A 118 4.58 -5.63 -8.33
CA LEU A 118 4.38 -5.27 -9.74
C LEU A 118 4.44 -3.75 -9.94
N LEU A 119 3.70 -2.99 -9.13
CA LEU A 119 3.74 -1.53 -9.13
C LEU A 119 5.17 -1.03 -8.87
N SER A 120 5.87 -1.64 -7.91
CA SER A 120 7.22 -1.23 -7.55
C SER A 120 8.25 -1.51 -8.65
N ARG A 121 8.02 -2.52 -9.50
CA ARG A 121 8.86 -2.81 -10.68
C ARG A 121 8.72 -1.73 -11.73
N HIS A 122 7.49 -1.32 -12.01
CA HIS A 122 7.22 -0.24 -12.98
C HIS A 122 7.57 1.13 -12.42
N LEU A 123 7.58 1.29 -11.10
CA LEU A 123 7.85 2.53 -10.39
C LEU A 123 8.96 2.38 -9.34
N PRO A 124 10.21 2.06 -9.71
CA PRO A 124 11.28 1.70 -8.76
C PRO A 124 11.65 2.83 -7.80
N ARG A 125 11.39 4.09 -8.21
CA ARG A 125 11.68 5.28 -7.39
C ARG A 125 10.50 5.72 -6.52
N ARG A 126 9.34 5.06 -6.62
CA ARG A 126 8.15 5.39 -5.84
C ARG A 126 8.01 4.49 -4.63
N TRP A 127 7.41 5.05 -3.60
CA TRP A 127 6.90 4.30 -2.47
C TRP A 127 5.47 3.89 -2.73
N ILE A 128 5.17 2.63 -2.42
CA ILE A 128 3.85 2.04 -2.44
C ILE A 128 3.52 1.60 -1.01
N VAL A 129 2.27 1.72 -0.60
CA VAL A 129 1.78 1.30 0.72
C VAL A 129 0.90 0.06 0.52
N VAL A 130 1.05 -0.93 1.41
CA VAL A 130 0.21 -2.14 1.47
C VAL A 130 -0.17 -2.37 2.93
N GLY A 131 -1.35 -1.91 3.33
CA GLY A 131 -1.77 -1.91 4.73
C GLY A 131 -0.74 -1.19 5.63
N LYS A 132 0.00 -1.95 6.44
CA LYS A 132 1.06 -1.44 7.34
C LYS A 132 2.48 -1.53 6.76
N LEU A 133 2.62 -2.12 5.58
CA LEU A 133 3.88 -2.28 4.88
C LEU A 133 4.08 -1.16 3.86
N MET A 134 5.33 -0.90 3.53
CA MET A 134 5.73 -0.02 2.45
C MET A 134 6.61 -0.81 1.49
N VAL A 135 6.47 -0.58 0.20
CA VAL A 135 7.24 -1.26 -0.85
C VAL A 135 7.96 -0.22 -1.68
N ARG A 136 9.23 -0.47 -1.97
CA ARG A 136 10.02 0.30 -2.92
C ARG A 136 11.12 -0.57 -3.48
N ASP A 137 11.31 -0.50 -4.78
CA ASP A 137 12.26 -1.33 -5.54
C ASP A 137 12.13 -2.82 -5.17
N GLU A 138 10.89 -3.34 -5.18
CA GLU A 138 10.54 -4.73 -4.86
C GLU A 138 10.82 -5.16 -3.41
N ARG A 139 11.32 -4.26 -2.56
CA ARG A 139 11.65 -4.53 -1.16
C ARG A 139 10.56 -4.04 -0.23
N PHE A 140 10.20 -4.87 0.74
CA PHE A 140 9.24 -4.53 1.78
C PHE A 140 9.93 -3.88 2.98
N TYR A 141 9.28 -2.86 3.51
CA TYR A 141 9.67 -2.12 4.68
C TYR A 141 8.50 -2.08 5.66
N ARG A 142 8.80 -2.18 6.94
CA ARG A 142 7.84 -1.96 8.03
C ARG A 142 8.25 -0.73 8.82
N ARG A 143 7.26 0.04 9.25
CA ARG A 143 7.48 1.09 10.24
C ARG A 143 7.75 0.44 11.60
N SER A 144 8.88 0.74 12.21
CA SER A 144 9.29 0.23 13.52
C SER A 144 9.55 1.39 14.49
N GLY A 145 9.31 1.15 15.78
CA GLY A 145 9.42 2.15 16.85
C GLY A 145 8.12 2.91 17.10
N ARG A 146 7.85 3.24 18.37
CA ARG A 146 6.74 4.12 18.75
C ARG A 146 7.10 5.61 18.57
N PHE A 147 8.34 5.98 18.91
CA PHE A 147 8.83 7.37 18.92
C PHE A 147 9.97 7.63 17.93
N ASN A 148 10.87 6.64 17.74
CA ASN A 148 11.90 6.68 16.69
C ASN A 148 11.37 5.92 15.46
N LEU A 149 10.54 6.58 14.66
CA LEU A 149 10.00 5.96 13.46
C LEU A 149 11.15 5.69 12.48
N VAL A 150 11.42 4.40 12.24
CA VAL A 150 12.44 3.93 11.30
C VAL A 150 11.80 2.93 10.36
N LEU A 151 12.16 2.99 9.08
CA LEU A 151 11.83 1.95 8.12
C LEU A 151 12.86 0.84 8.21
N LYS A 152 12.41 -0.35 8.61
CA LYS A 152 13.24 -1.56 8.63
C LYS A 152 12.79 -2.49 7.51
N SER A 153 13.74 -3.11 6.83
CA SER A 153 13.44 -4.18 5.88
C SER A 153 12.58 -5.25 6.57
N ALA A 154 11.47 -5.62 5.96
CA ALA A 154 10.62 -6.71 6.42
C ALA A 154 11.12 -8.00 5.77
N ARG A 155 11.70 -8.91 6.57
CA ARG A 155 12.26 -10.19 6.07
C ARG A 155 11.19 -11.28 5.95
N ASP A 156 10.11 -11.19 6.71
CA ASP A 156 9.08 -12.23 6.82
C ASP A 156 7.89 -12.00 5.88
N VAL A 157 8.11 -11.34 4.73
CA VAL A 157 7.05 -11.08 3.74
C VAL A 157 7.06 -12.17 2.69
N HIS A 158 6.14 -13.12 2.86
CA HIS A 158 5.92 -14.21 1.92
C HIS A 158 4.91 -13.77 0.85
N VAL A 159 5.21 -14.15 -0.39
CA VAL A 159 4.32 -14.05 -1.55
C VAL A 159 4.40 -15.41 -2.24
N ARG A 160 3.27 -16.07 -2.46
CA ARG A 160 3.24 -17.38 -3.10
C ARG A 160 3.97 -17.39 -4.44
N HIS A 161 4.52 -18.56 -4.74
CA HIS A 161 5.38 -18.77 -5.90
C HIS A 161 4.62 -18.59 -7.23
N ASP A 162 3.37 -19.01 -7.31
CA ASP A 162 2.48 -18.82 -8.47
C ASP A 162 2.31 -17.35 -8.84
N LEU A 163 1.99 -16.50 -7.86
CA LEU A 163 1.85 -15.06 -8.03
C LEU A 163 3.17 -14.39 -8.40
N ARG A 164 4.30 -14.84 -7.81
CA ARG A 164 5.64 -14.39 -8.21
C ARG A 164 5.96 -14.75 -9.66
N ARG A 165 5.58 -15.94 -10.13
CA ARG A 165 5.80 -16.37 -11.51
C ARG A 165 4.98 -15.51 -12.48
N ILE A 166 3.74 -15.18 -12.11
CA ILE A 166 2.86 -14.31 -12.91
C ILE A 166 3.49 -12.93 -13.13
N ILE A 167 4.17 -12.37 -12.13
CA ILE A 167 4.85 -11.06 -12.27
C ILE A 167 6.29 -11.17 -12.84
N GLY A 168 6.87 -12.37 -12.85
CA GLY A 168 8.30 -12.64 -13.06
C GLY A 168 8.87 -12.36 -14.45
N ASN A 169 8.03 -12.22 -15.48
CA ASN A 169 8.50 -11.89 -16.82
C ASN A 169 8.78 -10.38 -16.94
N ARG A 170 10.01 -9.95 -16.62
CA ARG A 170 10.53 -8.69 -17.16
C ARG A 170 10.54 -8.82 -18.70
N PRO A 171 9.87 -7.97 -19.49
CA PRO A 171 10.35 -7.75 -20.84
C PRO A 171 11.80 -7.23 -20.70
N ASN A 172 12.74 -7.87 -21.39
CA ASN A 172 14.15 -7.46 -21.46
C ASN A 172 14.25 -6.06 -22.06
N ALA A 173 13.99 -5.02 -21.27
CA ALA A 173 14.38 -3.67 -21.61
C ALA A 173 15.88 -3.56 -21.29
N LYS A 174 16.71 -3.78 -22.31
CA LYS A 174 18.11 -3.34 -22.31
C LYS A 174 18.11 -1.86 -21.91
N LEU A 175 18.46 -1.57 -20.66
CA LEU A 175 18.85 -0.22 -20.27
C LEU A 175 20.21 0.03 -20.94
N SER A 176 20.20 0.80 -22.01
CA SER A 176 21.36 1.55 -22.46
C SER A 176 21.80 2.48 -21.32
N ASP A 177 23.05 2.33 -20.89
CA ASP A 177 23.71 3.22 -19.93
C ASP A 177 23.66 4.67 -20.44
N PRO A 178 23.31 5.65 -19.60
CA PRO A 178 23.55 7.05 -19.93
C PRO A 178 25.03 7.35 -19.65
N SER A 179 25.76 7.63 -20.73
CA SER A 179 27.08 8.28 -20.73
C SER A 179 27.04 9.66 -20.08
#